data_AF-A0AAU6TH50-F1
#
_entry.id   AF-A0AAU6TH50-F1
#
_cell.length_a   1.000
_cell.length_b   1.000
_cell.length_c   1.000
_cell.angle_alpha   90.00
_cell.angle_beta   90.00
_cell.angle_gamma   90.00
#
_symmetry.space_group_name_H-M   'P 1'
#
loop_
_entity.id
_entity.type
_entity.pdbx_description
1 polymer ?
#
loop_
_entity_poly.entity_id
_entity_poly.type
_entity_poly.pdbx_seq_one_letter_code
_entity_poly.pdbx_strand_id
1 'polypeptide(L)'
;MSDSKKFTIKVTEKNNGWAAEIVRQVTSRRTVVSKREMGFESEAQAQAWAEKELIGFIESQAKRNERKAVARKEKQEKQEKQD
;
A
#
# COMPACT_ATOMS: atom_id res chain seq x y z
N MET A 1 17.14 3.77 -4.14
CA MET A 1 16.16 3.03 -3.31
C MET A 1 15.03 2.64 -4.23
N SER A 2 14.60 1.38 -4.23
CA SER A 2 13.59 0.89 -5.18
C SER A 2 12.25 1.61 -4.98
N ASP A 3 12.00 2.59 -5.84
CA ASP A 3 10.82 3.48 -5.86
C ASP A 3 9.55 2.70 -6.16
N SER A 4 9.09 1.86 -5.22
CA SER A 4 7.77 1.26 -5.31
C SER A 4 6.72 2.35 -5.00
N LYS A 5 6.49 3.22 -6.00
CA LYS A 5 5.66 4.43 -6.08
C LYS A 5 4.17 4.22 -5.72
N LYS A 6 3.79 3.04 -5.22
CA LYS A 6 2.40 2.67 -4.97
C LYS A 6 1.87 3.19 -3.66
N PHE A 7 2.71 3.48 -2.67
CA PHE A 7 2.27 3.98 -1.38
C PHE A 7 3.06 5.22 -0.98
N THR A 8 2.37 6.15 -0.34
CA THR A 8 2.93 7.41 0.17
C THR A 8 2.34 7.65 1.55
N ILE A 9 3.19 7.99 2.51
CA ILE A 9 2.76 8.43 3.83
C ILE A 9 2.50 9.93 3.77
N LYS A 10 1.37 10.37 4.29
CA LYS A 10 1.07 11.79 4.53
C LYS A 10 0.84 11.99 6.01
N VAL A 11 1.64 12.86 6.61
CA VAL A 11 1.44 13.31 7.98
C VAL A 11 0.95 14.75 7.92
N THR A 12 -0.09 15.05 8.70
CA THR A 12 -0.69 16.39 8.75
C THR A 12 -0.99 16.74 10.20
N GLU A 13 -0.62 17.96 10.59
CA GLU A 13 -1.05 18.54 11.86
C GLU A 13 -2.55 18.86 11.81
N LYS A 14 -3.22 18.61 12.94
CA LYS A 14 -4.64 18.86 13.19
C LYS A 14 -4.77 19.54 14.55
N ASN A 15 -5.94 20.13 14.82
CA ASN A 15 -6.23 21.03 15.95
C ASN A 15 -5.39 20.79 17.22
N ASN A 16 -5.40 19.56 17.78
CA ASN A 16 -4.62 19.20 18.98
C ASN A 16 -3.81 17.90 18.78
N GLY A 17 -3.28 17.65 17.60
CA GLY A 17 -2.46 16.46 17.38
C GLY A 17 -2.15 16.19 15.93
N TRP A 18 -1.54 15.04 15.69
CA TRP A 18 -1.09 14.65 14.37
C TRP A 18 -1.97 13.54 13.80
N ALA A 19 -2.12 13.55 12.48
CA ALA A 19 -2.79 12.54 11.71
C ALA A 19 -1.84 11.96 10.68
N ALA A 20 -1.85 10.64 10.53
CA ALA A 20 -1.08 9.94 9.50
C ALA A 20 -1.99 9.15 8.57
N GLU A 21 -1.69 9.21 7.28
CA GLU A 21 -2.42 8.56 6.21
C GLU A 21 -1.48 7.75 5.31
N ILE A 22 -1.85 6.52 5.02
CA ILE A 22 -1.19 5.70 4.00
C ILE A 22 -2.00 5.81 2.71
N VAL A 23 -1.48 6.53 1.74
CA VAL A 23 -2.12 6.77 0.45
C VAL A 23 -1.59 5.80 -0.59
N ARG A 24 -2.49 5.07 -1.25
CA ARG A 24 -2.15 4.14 -2.34
C ARG A 24 -2.45 4.73 -3.69
N GLN A 25 -1.49 4.69 -4.61
CA GLN A 25 -1.71 4.92 -6.03
C GLN A 25 -2.34 3.68 -6.66
N VAL A 26 -3.63 3.78 -7.02
CA VAL A 26 -4.40 2.67 -7.63
C VAL A 26 -4.28 2.67 -9.16
N THR A 27 -4.17 3.84 -9.76
CA THR A 27 -3.88 4.03 -11.19
C THR A 27 -2.95 5.24 -11.36
N SER A 28 -2.47 5.51 -12.58
CA SER A 28 -1.66 6.70 -12.87
C SER A 28 -2.35 8.01 -12.49
N ARG A 29 -3.70 8.05 -12.52
CA ARG A 29 -4.51 9.26 -12.30
C ARG A 29 -5.27 9.27 -10.97
N ARG A 30 -5.21 8.20 -10.17
CA ARG A 30 -6.03 8.04 -8.96
C ARG A 30 -5.24 7.49 -7.79
N THR A 31 -5.40 8.15 -6.65
CA THR A 31 -4.92 7.71 -5.33
C THR A 31 -6.10 7.52 -4.37
N VAL A 32 -5.93 6.67 -3.36
CA VAL A 32 -6.92 6.42 -2.30
C VAL A 32 -6.22 6.28 -0.96
N VAL A 33 -6.85 6.78 0.12
CA VAL A 33 -6.36 6.53 1.48
C VAL A 33 -6.68 5.07 1.84
N SER A 34 -5.64 4.30 2.18
CA SER A 34 -5.76 2.88 2.55
C SER A 34 -5.93 2.70 4.05
N LYS A 35 -5.29 3.55 4.85
CA LYS A 35 -5.47 3.61 6.31
C LYS A 35 -5.18 5.03 6.79
N ARG A 36 -5.89 5.46 7.82
CA ARG A 36 -5.69 6.74 8.51
C ARG A 36 -5.78 6.49 10.01
N GLU A 37 -4.92 7.15 10.76
CA GLU A 37 -5.00 7.25 12.22
C GLU A 37 -4.76 8.70 12.64
N MET A 38 -5.41 9.11 13.73
CA MET A 38 -5.39 10.48 14.22
C MET A 38 -5.19 10.52 15.73
N GLY A 39 -4.80 11.68 16.24
CA GLY A 39 -4.64 11.89 17.68
C GLY A 39 -3.25 11.54 18.21
N PHE A 40 -2.24 11.49 17.34
CA PHE A 40 -0.86 11.35 17.76
C PHE A 40 -0.38 12.64 18.45
N GLU A 41 0.49 12.50 19.45
CA GLU A 41 1.03 13.65 20.18
C GLU A 41 2.11 14.39 19.38
N SER A 42 2.81 13.68 18.49
CA SER A 42 3.86 14.25 17.64
C SER A 42 3.85 13.69 16.23
N GLU A 43 4.45 14.47 15.31
CA GLU A 43 4.69 14.05 13.92
C GLU A 43 5.48 12.74 13.85
N ALA A 44 6.50 12.60 14.69
CA ALA A 44 7.35 11.41 14.73
C ALA A 44 6.57 10.14 15.11
N GLN A 45 5.66 10.24 16.10
CA GLN A 45 4.77 9.12 16.45
C GLN A 45 3.85 8.74 15.29
N ALA A 46 3.27 9.75 14.62
CA ALA A 46 2.38 9.55 13.49
C ALA A 46 3.11 8.90 12.29
N GLN A 47 4.33 9.36 12.00
CA GLN A 47 5.20 8.83 10.96
C GLN A 47 5.62 7.39 11.26
N ALA A 48 6.11 7.10 12.46
CA ALA A 48 6.54 5.77 12.86
C ALA A 48 5.39 4.74 12.80
N TRP A 49 4.19 5.16 13.21
CA TRP A 49 3.00 4.35 13.06
C TRP A 49 2.71 4.03 11.58
N ALA A 50 2.75 5.04 10.71
CA ALA A 50 2.46 4.84 9.29
C ALA A 50 3.51 3.97 8.58
N GLU A 51 4.78 4.11 8.93
CA GLU A 51 5.87 3.28 8.39
C GLU A 51 5.72 1.81 8.80
N LYS A 52 5.40 1.56 10.07
CA LYS A 52 5.13 0.22 10.58
C LYS A 52 3.98 -0.45 9.83
N GLU A 53 2.88 0.29 9.65
CA GLU A 53 1.70 -0.21 8.93
C GLU A 53 1.96 -0.40 7.43
N LEU A 54 2.75 0.49 6.82
CA LEU A 54 3.12 0.42 5.40
C LEU A 54 3.83 -0.90 5.04
N ILE A 55 4.69 -1.41 5.92
CA ILE A 55 5.36 -2.72 5.71
C ILE A 55 4.31 -3.82 5.50
N GLY A 56 3.29 -3.88 6.37
CA GLY A 56 2.19 -4.84 6.24
C GLY A 56 1.41 -4.69 4.93
N PHE A 57 1.19 -3.45 4.46
CA PHE A 57 0.58 -3.22 3.15
C PHE A 57 1.45 -3.75 2.01
N ILE A 58 2.75 -3.50 2.01
CA ILE A 58 3.68 -3.97 0.97
C ILE A 58 3.70 -5.50 0.91
N GLU A 59 3.83 -6.18 2.05
CA GLU A 59 3.80 -7.64 2.12
C GLU A 59 2.47 -8.22 1.62
N SER A 60 1.36 -7.61 2.02
CA SER A 60 0.03 -8.03 1.54
C SER A 60 -0.08 -7.91 0.01
N GLN A 61 0.54 -6.89 -0.59
CA GLN A 61 0.56 -6.69 -2.03
C GLN A 61 1.45 -7.71 -2.72
N ALA A 62 2.64 -8.00 -2.19
CA ALA A 62 3.54 -9.03 -2.74
C ALA A 62 2.83 -10.39 -2.80
N LYS A 63 2.26 -10.85 -1.68
CA LYS A 63 1.49 -12.11 -1.59
C LYS A 63 0.29 -12.16 -2.54
N ARG A 64 -0.35 -11.02 -2.83
CA ARG A 64 -1.45 -10.96 -3.80
C ARG A 64 -0.95 -11.02 -5.25
N ASN A 65 0.18 -10.39 -5.55
CA ASN A 65 0.77 -10.42 -6.88
C ASN A 65 1.28 -11.82 -7.24
N GLU A 66 1.92 -12.51 -6.29
CA GLU A 66 2.37 -13.90 -6.46
C GLU A 66 1.20 -14.83 -6.80
N ARG A 67 0.12 -14.79 -6.01
CA ARG A 67 -1.09 -15.58 -6.29
C ARG A 67 -1.68 -15.30 -7.68
N LYS A 68 -1.69 -14.03 -8.10
CA LYS A 68 -2.15 -13.66 -9.45
C LYS A 68 -1.18 -14.11 -10.54
N ALA A 69 0.12 -14.13 -10.29
CA ALA A 69 1.11 -14.61 -11.24
C ALA A 69 0.96 -16.12 -11.49
N VAL A 70 0.75 -16.90 -10.43
CA VAL A 70 0.48 -18.35 -10.53
C VAL A 70 -0.80 -18.60 -11.34
N ALA A 71 -1.92 -17.94 -10.98
CA ALA A 71 -3.18 -18.10 -11.71
C ALA A 71 -3.08 -17.72 -13.21
N ARG A 72 -2.23 -16.76 -13.56
CA ARG A 72 -1.98 -16.39 -14.97
C ARG A 72 -1.22 -17.49 -15.71
N LYS A 73 -0.19 -18.07 -15.10
CA LYS A 73 0.56 -19.19 -15.69
C LYS A 73 -0.34 -20.39 -15.92
N GLU A 74 -1.12 -20.78 -14.93
CA GLU A 74 -2.07 -21.90 -15.05
C GLU A 74 -3.10 -21.67 -16.16
N LYS A 75 -3.58 -20.43 -16.32
CA LYS A 75 -4.51 -20.08 -17.41
C LYS A 75 -3.82 -20.18 -18.77
N GLN A 76 -2.59 -19.68 -18.88
CA GLN A 76 -1.81 -19.73 -20.11
C GLN A 76 -1.52 -21.18 -20.53
N GLU A 77 -1.09 -22.03 -19.60
CA GLU A 77 -0.83 -23.46 -19.86
C GLU A 77 -2.08 -24.23 -20.28
N LYS A 78 -3.28 -23.84 -19.79
CA LYS A 78 -4.54 -24.44 -20.23
C LYS A 78 -4.93 -24.00 -21.65
N GLN A 79 -4.68 -22.74 -21.99
CA GLN A 79 -4.94 -22.19 -23.32
C GLN A 79 -4.03 -22.88 -24.36
N GLU A 80 -2.73 -22.99 -24.07
CA GLU A 80 -1.73 -23.62 -24.96
C GLU A 80 -1.96 -25.13 -25.18
N LYS A 81 -2.71 -25.81 -24.30
CA LYS A 81 -3.08 -27.23 -24.45
C LYS A 81 -4.40 -27.44 -25.19
N GLN A 82 -5.20 -26.39 -25.38
CA GLN A 82 -6.48 -26.44 -26.09
C GLN A 82 -6.36 -26.04 -27.56
N ASP A 83 -5.30 -25.32 -27.92
CA ASP A 83 -4.92 -24.97 -29.30
C ASP A 83 -4.00 -26.05 -29.91
#